data_AF-A0A8J2T6U2-F1
#
_entry.id   AF-A0A8J2T6U2-F1
#
_cell.length_a   1.000
_cell.length_b   1.000
_cell.length_c   1.000
_cell.angle_alpha   90.00
_cell.angle_beta   90.00
_cell.angle_gamma   90.00
#
_symmetry.space_group_name_H-M   'P 1'
#
loop_
_entity.id
_entity.type
_entity.pdbx_description
1 polymer ?
#
loop_
_entity_poly.entity_id
_entity_poly.type
_entity_poly.pdbx_seq_one_letter_code
_entity_poly.pdbx_strand_id
1 'polypeptide(L)'
;MSDTVTIRTRKVITNPLLARKQFVVDVLHPNRPNVSKSELREKISAIYKTDKDAVSVFGFRTQFGGGKSTGFGLVYNSVAEAKRFEPTYRLVRYGLAEKVEKPSRQQRKQKKNRDKKIFGTGKALAKKVARRNAD
;
A
#
# COMPACT_ATOMS: atom_id res chain seq x y z
N MET A 1 5.51 17.21 -27.64
CA MET A 1 6.55 16.19 -27.42
C MET A 1 6.72 16.01 -25.92
N SER A 2 6.77 14.79 -25.39
CA SER A 2 6.85 14.60 -23.94
C SER A 2 8.22 15.07 -23.43
N ASP A 3 8.23 16.08 -22.56
CA ASP A 3 9.46 16.54 -21.92
C ASP A 3 10.18 15.39 -21.20
N THR A 4 11.50 15.36 -21.37
CA THR A 4 12.36 14.29 -20.85
C THR A 4 12.37 14.31 -19.32
N VAL A 5 11.93 13.22 -18.70
CA VAL A 5 12.03 13.02 -17.24
C VAL A 5 13.28 12.23 -16.92
N THR A 6 14.16 12.81 -16.10
CA THR A 6 15.40 12.16 -15.66
C THR A 6 15.23 11.63 -14.25
N ILE A 7 15.42 10.32 -14.07
CA ILE A 7 15.32 9.65 -12.77
C ILE A 7 16.73 9.35 -12.27
N ARG A 8 17.00 9.69 -11.01
CA ARG A 8 18.26 9.37 -10.32
C ARG A 8 17.96 8.63 -9.02
N THR A 9 18.64 7.50 -8.82
CA THR A 9 18.57 6.74 -7.56
C THR A 9 19.77 7.07 -6.69
N ARG A 10 19.52 7.51 -5.45
CA ARG A 10 20.57 7.84 -4.46
C ARG A 10 20.40 6.99 -3.20
N LYS A 11 21.47 6.87 -2.41
CA LYS A 11 21.48 6.12 -1.14
C LYS A 11 20.93 4.70 -1.31
N VAL A 12 21.42 3.99 -2.33
CA VAL A 12 20.98 2.61 -2.62
C VAL A 12 21.54 1.68 -1.56
N ILE A 13 20.64 0.95 -0.91
CA ILE A 13 20.96 -0.10 0.06
C ILE A 13 20.33 -1.40 -0.43
N THR A 14 21.14 -2.44 -0.55
CA THR A 14 20.65 -3.80 -0.78
C THR A 14 20.27 -4.40 0.57
N ASN A 15 19.03 -4.83 0.72
CA ASN A 15 18.48 -5.40 1.95
C ASN A 15 18.00 -6.85 1.70
N PRO A 16 18.86 -7.86 1.95
CA PRO A 16 18.51 -9.26 1.81
C PRO A 16 17.40 -9.73 2.76
N LEU A 17 17.29 -9.14 3.95
CA LEU A 17 16.29 -9.52 4.97
C LEU A 17 14.85 -9.32 4.48
N LEU A 18 14.65 -8.35 3.60
CA LEU A 18 13.36 -8.03 2.98
C LEU A 18 13.36 -8.29 1.46
N ALA A 19 14.37 -9.01 0.96
CA ALA A 19 14.56 -9.36 -0.45
C ALA A 19 14.37 -8.17 -1.40
N ARG A 20 14.99 -7.02 -1.09
CA ARG A 20 14.79 -5.80 -1.87
C ARG A 20 16.00 -4.87 -1.89
N LYS A 21 16.04 -4.00 -2.89
CA LYS A 21 16.86 -2.78 -2.90
C LYS A 21 15.98 -1.61 -2.49
N GLN A 22 16.50 -0.76 -1.61
CA GLN A 22 15.81 0.44 -1.12
C GLN A 22 16.66 1.68 -1.40
N PHE A 23 16.03 2.75 -1.87
CA PHE A 23 16.75 3.95 -2.30
C PHE A 23 15.86 5.20 -2.32
N VAL A 24 16.51 6.35 -2.32
CA VAL A 24 15.86 7.64 -2.59
C VAL A 24 15.76 7.82 -4.10
N VAL A 25 14.60 8.26 -4.57
CA VAL A 25 14.32 8.58 -5.97
C VAL A 25 14.25 10.09 -6.13
N ASP A 26 15.21 10.65 -6.85
CA ASP A 26 15.16 12.03 -7.32
C ASP A 26 14.64 12.03 -8.76
N VAL A 27 13.59 12.80 -9.01
CA VAL A 27 12.96 12.95 -10.33
C VAL A 27 13.15 14.38 -10.78
N LEU A 28 13.79 14.58 -11.93
CA LEU A 28 13.94 15.88 -12.57
C LEU A 28 12.92 15.99 -13.71
N HIS A 29 12.11 17.05 -13.68
CA HIS A 29 11.02 17.30 -14.60
C HIS A 29 10.89 18.82 -14.86
N PRO A 30 11.86 19.46 -15.54
CA PRO A 30 11.99 20.93 -15.60
C PRO A 30 10.80 21.64 -16.28
N ASN A 31 10.33 21.12 -17.41
CA ASN A 31 9.22 21.72 -18.18
C ASN A 31 7.89 20.98 -18.00
N ARG A 32 7.90 19.95 -17.15
CA ARG A 32 6.75 19.09 -16.90
C ARG A 32 6.24 19.28 -15.47
N PRO A 33 4.92 19.25 -15.25
CA PRO A 33 4.35 19.12 -13.92
C PRO A 33 4.75 17.77 -13.27
N ASN A 34 4.07 17.41 -12.18
CA ASN A 34 4.40 16.21 -11.42
C ASN A 34 4.37 14.93 -12.28
N VAL A 35 5.28 13.99 -11.99
CA VAL A 35 5.39 12.71 -12.68
C VAL A 35 4.52 11.68 -11.97
N SER A 36 3.73 10.93 -12.74
CA SER A 36 2.86 9.89 -12.19
C SER A 36 3.67 8.74 -11.59
N LYS A 37 3.18 8.14 -10.50
CA LYS A 37 3.86 7.00 -9.86
C LYS A 37 3.86 5.75 -10.74
N SER A 38 2.87 5.58 -11.61
CA SER A 38 2.83 4.49 -12.59
C SER A 38 3.99 4.58 -13.58
N GLU A 39 4.24 5.78 -14.12
CA GLU A 39 5.37 6.03 -15.02
C GLU A 39 6.72 5.87 -14.32
N LEU A 40 6.83 6.32 -13.06
CA LEU A 40 8.06 6.11 -12.27
C LEU A 40 8.33 4.63 -12.03
N ARG A 41 7.30 3.82 -11.74
CA ARG A 41 7.44 2.37 -11.58
C ARG A 41 7.93 1.73 -12.88
N GLU A 42 7.36 2.10 -14.02
CA GLU A 42 7.78 1.59 -15.34
C GLU A 42 9.25 1.91 -15.63
N LYS A 43 9.66 3.17 -15.46
CA LYS A 43 11.05 3.57 -15.72
C LYS A 43 12.04 2.92 -14.76
N ILE A 44 11.70 2.83 -13.48
CA ILE A 44 12.54 2.15 -12.48
C ILE A 44 12.63 0.64 -12.78
N SER A 45 11.52 0.03 -13.21
CA SER A 45 11.49 -1.38 -13.58
C SER A 45 12.42 -1.69 -14.77
N ALA A 46 12.48 -0.79 -15.75
CA ALA A 46 13.41 -0.89 -16.88
C ALA A 46 14.88 -0.75 -16.45
N ILE A 47 15.19 0.21 -15.56
CA ILE A 47 16.56 0.43 -15.04
C ILE A 47 17.07 -0.80 -14.27
N TYR A 48 16.22 -1.37 -13.40
CA TYR A 48 16.61 -2.48 -12.54
C TYR A 48 16.33 -3.86 -13.14
N LYS A 49 15.79 -3.93 -14.36
CA LYS A 49 15.45 -5.18 -15.07
C LYS A 49 14.54 -6.09 -14.23
N THR A 50 13.48 -5.50 -13.67
CA THR A 50 12.48 -6.21 -12.87
C THR A 50 11.08 -5.91 -13.42
N ASP A 51 10.09 -6.69 -13.02
CA ASP A 51 8.70 -6.39 -13.34
C ASP A 51 8.22 -5.11 -12.64
N LYS A 52 7.33 -4.36 -13.28
CA LYS A 52 6.66 -3.17 -12.70
C LYS A 52 6.01 -3.48 -11.35
N ASP A 53 5.51 -4.69 -11.18
CA ASP A 53 4.80 -5.15 -9.98
C ASP A 53 5.70 -5.52 -8.81
N ALA A 54 7.00 -5.71 -9.07
CA ALA A 54 8.03 -5.82 -8.04
C ALA A 54 8.57 -4.45 -7.58
N VAL A 55 8.11 -3.35 -8.20
CA VAL A 55 8.55 -1.98 -7.89
C VAL A 55 7.47 -1.20 -7.14
N SER A 56 7.87 -0.63 -6.00
CA SER A 56 7.01 0.19 -5.14
C SER A 56 7.67 1.55 -4.89
N VAL A 57 6.90 2.62 -5.04
CA VAL A 57 7.38 4.00 -4.94
C VAL A 57 6.41 4.86 -4.12
N PHE A 58 6.92 5.64 -3.17
CA PHE A 58 6.09 6.42 -2.24
C PHE A 58 6.83 7.66 -1.70
N GLY A 59 6.11 8.51 -0.97
CA GLY A 59 6.71 9.65 -0.27
C GLY A 59 7.19 10.79 -1.17
N PHE A 60 6.74 10.87 -2.43
CA PHE A 60 7.14 11.95 -3.32
C PHE A 60 6.62 13.30 -2.83
N ARG A 61 7.54 14.25 -2.66
CA ARG A 61 7.27 15.67 -2.46
C ARG A 61 7.98 16.46 -3.53
N THR A 62 7.23 17.29 -4.25
CA THR A 62 7.79 18.23 -5.23
C THR A 62 8.45 19.38 -4.50
N GLN A 63 9.64 19.77 -4.98
CA GLN A 63 10.37 20.92 -4.46
C GLN A 63 9.60 22.21 -4.74
N PHE A 64 9.75 23.19 -3.85
CA PHE A 64 9.21 24.52 -4.06
C PHE A 64 9.77 25.10 -5.37
N GLY A 65 8.90 25.71 -6.19
CA GLY A 65 9.25 26.16 -7.54
C GLY A 65 9.21 25.09 -8.63
N GLY A 66 8.92 23.82 -8.30
CA GLY A 66 8.79 22.75 -9.30
C GLY A 66 10.13 22.20 -9.79
N GLY A 67 10.11 21.52 -10.94
CA GLY A 67 11.31 21.01 -11.63
C GLY A 67 11.98 19.78 -11.00
N LYS A 68 11.76 19.51 -9.71
CA LYS A 68 12.31 18.35 -8.99
C LYS A 68 11.29 17.78 -8.00
N SER A 69 11.23 16.45 -7.90
CA SER A 69 10.52 15.73 -6.86
C SER A 69 11.43 14.70 -6.19
N THR A 70 11.33 14.57 -4.88
CA THR A 70 12.09 13.58 -4.11
C THR A 70 11.14 12.61 -3.43
N GLY A 71 11.42 11.31 -3.55
CA GLY A 71 10.63 10.25 -2.95
C GLY A 71 11.48 9.03 -2.61
N PHE A 72 10.82 7.93 -2.31
CA PHE A 72 11.47 6.67 -1.93
C PHE A 72 11.00 5.54 -2.84
N GLY A 73 11.94 4.66 -3.20
CA GLY A 73 11.72 3.53 -4.08
C GLY A 73 12.19 2.23 -3.43
N LEU A 74 11.43 1.17 -3.71
CA LEU A 74 11.70 -0.20 -3.33
C LEU A 74 11.61 -1.06 -4.60
N VAL A 75 12.63 -1.88 -4.82
CA VAL A 75 12.65 -2.89 -5.89
C VAL A 75 12.87 -4.24 -5.23
N TYR A 76 11.84 -5.08 -5.26
CA TYR A 76 11.91 -6.45 -4.74
C TYR A 76 12.56 -7.38 -5.76
N ASN A 77 13.11 -8.51 -5.30
CA ASN A 77 13.67 -9.51 -6.23
C ASN A 77 12.56 -10.24 -7.00
N SER A 78 11.36 -10.37 -6.41
CA SER A 78 10.19 -10.98 -7.03
C SER A 78 8.87 -10.31 -6.65
N VAL A 79 7.83 -10.51 -7.47
CA VAL A 79 6.46 -10.05 -7.18
C VAL A 79 5.86 -10.75 -5.95
N ALA A 80 6.23 -12.00 -5.71
CA ALA A 80 5.78 -12.76 -4.54
C ALA A 80 6.30 -12.15 -3.23
N GLU A 81 7.58 -11.76 -3.18
CA GLU A 81 8.17 -11.07 -2.03
C GLU A 81 7.56 -9.68 -1.84
N ALA A 82 7.30 -8.95 -2.94
CA ALA A 82 6.62 -7.67 -2.88
C ALA A 82 5.24 -7.82 -2.20
N LYS A 83 4.43 -8.81 -2.62
CA LYS A 83 3.12 -9.10 -2.02
C LYS A 83 3.21 -9.53 -0.54
N ARG A 84 4.30 -10.22 -0.16
CA ARG A 84 4.52 -10.68 1.22
C ARG A 84 4.90 -9.54 2.17
N PHE A 85 5.79 -8.64 1.73
CA PHE A 85 6.40 -7.64 2.61
C PHE A 85 5.80 -6.23 2.50
N GLU A 86 5.13 -5.88 1.40
CA GLU A 86 4.48 -4.57 1.29
C GLU A 86 3.20 -4.50 2.15
N PRO A 87 2.95 -3.37 2.82
CA PRO A 87 1.66 -3.10 3.40
C PRO A 87 0.53 -3.17 2.36
N THR A 88 -0.58 -3.79 2.75
CA THR A 88 -1.75 -4.03 1.88
C THR A 88 -2.26 -2.77 1.19
N TYR A 89 -2.25 -1.61 1.85
CA TYR A 89 -2.71 -0.35 1.24
C TYR A 89 -1.90 0.07 0.01
N ARG A 90 -0.63 -0.33 -0.09
CA ARG A 90 0.21 -0.05 -1.28
C ARG A 90 -0.10 -1.03 -2.39
N LEU A 91 -0.28 -2.31 -2.06
CA LEU A 91 -0.70 -3.33 -3.01
C LEU A 91 -2.03 -2.96 -3.68
N VAL A 92 -3.01 -2.47 -2.91
CA VAL A 92 -4.29 -1.98 -3.44
C VAL A 92 -4.11 -0.80 -4.39
N ARG A 93 -3.23 0.16 -4.06
CA ARG A 93 -2.93 1.31 -4.96
C ARG A 93 -2.30 0.88 -6.28
N TYR A 94 -1.65 -0.28 -6.32
CA TYR A 94 -1.02 -0.84 -7.51
C TYR A 94 -1.88 -1.85 -8.24
N GLY A 95 -3.09 -2.17 -7.74
CA GLY A 95 -3.96 -3.18 -8.32
C GLY A 95 -3.51 -4.63 -8.05
N LEU A 96 -2.58 -4.84 -7.11
CA LEU A 96 -2.02 -6.17 -6.78
C LEU A 96 -2.80 -6.92 -5.70
N ALA A 97 -3.72 -6.23 -5.04
CA ALA A 97 -4.60 -6.79 -4.02
C ALA A 97 -5.94 -6.03 -4.02
N GLU A 98 -7.00 -6.71 -3.60
CA GLU A 98 -8.31 -6.09 -3.44
C GLU A 98 -8.44 -5.36 -2.10
N LYS A 99 -9.24 -4.30 -2.10
CA LYS A 99 -9.55 -3.58 -0.88
C LYS A 99 -10.55 -4.39 -0.06
N VAL A 100 -10.16 -4.78 1.15
CA VAL A 100 -11.06 -5.48 2.07
C VAL A 100 -12.14 -4.53 2.59
N GLU A 101 -13.39 -4.77 2.22
CA GLU A 101 -14.54 -4.03 2.74
C GLU A 101 -14.81 -4.38 4.20
N LYS A 102 -14.87 -3.36 5.05
CA LYS A 102 -15.00 -3.51 6.51
C LYS A 102 -16.02 -2.51 7.06
N PRO A 103 -16.86 -2.91 8.03
CA PRO A 103 -17.75 -1.99 8.71
C PRO A 103 -16.97 -0.91 9.47
N SER A 104 -17.66 0.20 9.76
CA SER A 104 -17.05 1.37 10.38
C SER A 104 -16.37 1.01 11.71
N ARG A 105 -15.36 1.79 12.10
CA ARG A 105 -14.64 1.53 13.37
C ARG A 105 -15.59 1.55 14.57
N GLN A 106 -16.61 2.40 14.54
CA GLN A 106 -17.62 2.48 15.60
C GLN A 106 -18.53 1.25 15.61
N GLN A 107 -19.04 0.81 14.45
CA GLN A 107 -19.87 -0.39 14.33
C GLN A 107 -19.14 -1.65 14.84
N ARG A 108 -17.85 -1.81 14.52
CA ARG A 108 -17.02 -2.91 15.04
C ARG A 108 -16.88 -2.88 16.57
N LYS A 109 -16.69 -1.69 17.15
CA LYS A 109 -16.61 -1.52 18.61
C LYS A 109 -17.94 -1.78 19.30
N GLN A 110 -19.04 -1.31 18.72
CA GLN A 110 -20.38 -1.57 19.24
C GLN A 110 -20.70 -3.06 19.18
N LYS A 111 -20.43 -3.74 18.06
CA LYS A 111 -20.56 -5.21 17.96
C LYS A 111 -19.75 -5.91 19.05
N LYS A 112 -18.45 -5.60 19.18
CA LYS A 112 -17.58 -6.14 20.25
C LYS A 112 -18.19 -5.94 21.63
N ASN A 113 -18.69 -4.75 21.94
CA ASN A 113 -19.26 -4.45 23.26
C ASN A 113 -20.61 -5.14 23.49
N ARG A 114 -21.42 -5.39 22.44
CA ARG A 114 -22.64 -6.21 22.54
C ARG A 114 -22.29 -7.68 22.78
N ASP A 115 -21.34 -8.21 22.02
CA ASP A 115 -20.91 -9.61 22.14
C ASP A 115 -20.30 -9.89 23.51
N LYS A 116 -19.56 -8.92 24.09
CA LYS A 116 -19.03 -9.00 25.46
C LYS A 116 -20.09 -9.13 26.56
N LYS A 117 -21.35 -8.75 26.32
CA LYS A 117 -22.44 -8.89 27.30
C LYS A 117 -23.00 -10.31 27.36
N ILE A 118 -22.63 -11.17 26.41
CA ILE A 118 -23.13 -12.53 26.29
C ILE A 118 -22.02 -13.49 26.72
N PHE A 119 -22.33 -14.39 27.66
CA PHE A 119 -21.44 -15.48 28.03
C PHE A 119 -21.71 -16.71 27.15
N GLY A 120 -20.66 -17.36 26.65
CA GLY A 120 -20.77 -18.51 25.75
C GLY A 120 -21.25 -18.16 24.34
N THR A 121 -21.90 -19.10 23.66
CA THR A 121 -22.24 -19.01 22.22
C THR A 121 -23.49 -18.19 21.90
N GLY A 122 -24.20 -17.69 22.91
CA GLY A 122 -25.47 -16.98 22.74
C GLY A 122 -26.67 -17.83 22.32
N LYS A 123 -26.48 -19.09 21.88
CA LYS A 123 -27.58 -20.01 21.49
C LYS A 123 -28.57 -20.26 22.63
N ALA A 124 -28.05 -20.51 23.84
CA ALA A 124 -28.88 -20.71 25.03
C ALA A 124 -29.70 -19.46 25.39
N LEU A 125 -29.06 -18.27 25.29
CA LEU A 125 -29.74 -16.99 25.53
C LEU A 125 -30.85 -16.76 24.49
N ALA A 126 -30.58 -17.04 23.21
CA ALA A 126 -31.58 -16.90 22.14
C ALA A 126 -32.79 -17.83 22.36
N LYS A 127 -32.57 -19.10 22.71
CA LYS A 127 -33.65 -20.05 23.05
C LYS A 127 -34.48 -19.58 24.24
N LYS A 128 -33.81 -19.07 25.29
CA LYS A 128 -34.47 -18.53 26.50
C LYS A 128 -35.34 -17.30 26.18
N VAL A 129 -34.85 -16.39 25.35
CA VAL A 129 -35.60 -15.19 24.92
C VAL A 129 -36.79 -15.59 24.04
N ALA A 130 -36.61 -16.51 23.09
CA ALA A 130 -37.69 -16.97 22.22
C ALA A 130 -38.84 -17.62 23.01
N ARG A 131 -38.51 -18.48 23.99
CA ARG A 131 -39.52 -19.08 24.87
C ARG A 131 -40.30 -18.01 25.64
N ARG A 132 -39.61 -17.04 26.25
CA ARG A 132 -40.27 -15.98 27.03
C ARG A 132 -41.24 -15.13 26.20
N ASN A 133 -40.96 -14.90 24.92
CA ASN A 133 -41.83 -14.08 24.08
C ASN A 133 -43.09 -14.83 23.59
N ALA A 134 -43.12 -16.16 23.75
CA ALA A 134 -44.28 -16.99 23.43
C ALA A 134 -45.17 -17.26 24.66
N ASP A 135 -44.65 -16.96 25.86
CA ASP A 135 -45.38 -16.91 27.13
C ASP A 135 -46.06 -15.54 27.28
#